data_AF-A0A959Y8M7-F1
#
_entry.id   AF-A0A959Y8M7-F1
#
_cell.length_a   1.000
_cell.length_b   1.000
_cell.length_c   1.000
_cell.angle_alpha   90.00
_cell.angle_beta   90.00
_cell.angle_gamma   90.00
#
_symmetry.space_group_name_H-M   'P 1'
#
loop_
_entity.id
_entity.type
_entity.pdbx_description
1 polymer ?
#
loop_
_entity_poly.entity_id
_entity_poly.type
_entity_poly.pdbx_seq_one_letter_code
_entity_poly.pdbx_strand_id
1 'polypeptide(L)' 'STPVSDALSKDLRKAGFSFVGTTIVYAFMQAVGMVDDHLVTCWRRTGK' A
#
# COMPACT_ATOMS: atom_id res chain seq x y z
N SER A 1 5.71 6.18 -1.59
CA SER A 1 5.95 5.61 -0.26
C SER A 1 5.31 6.51 0.77
N THR A 2 4.73 5.93 1.81
CA THR A 2 4.17 6.64 2.97
C THR A 2 4.84 6.12 4.25
N PRO A 3 4.77 6.87 5.37
CA PRO A 3 5.30 6.39 6.65
C PRO A 3 4.74 5.01 7.04
N VAL A 4 3.48 4.75 6.69
CA VAL A 4 2.81 3.45 6.91
C VAL A 4 3.44 2.34 6.05
N SER A 5 3.65 2.58 4.75
CA SER A 5 4.30 1.58 3.88
C SER A 5 5.77 1.33 4.26
N ASP A 6 6.45 2.34 4.81
CA ASP A 6 7.84 2.21 5.26
C ASP A 6 7.94 1.36 6.54
N ALA A 7 7.02 1.55 7.49
CA ALA A 7 6.91 0.72 8.68
C ALA A 7 6.57 -0.73 8.30
N LEU A 8 5.55 -0.93 7.47
CA LEU A 8 5.12 -2.26 7.02
C LEU A 8 6.23 -2.98 6.22
N SER A 9 6.95 -2.27 5.36
CA SER A 9 8.11 -2.82 4.64
C SER A 9 9.20 -3.31 5.59
N LYS A 10 9.50 -2.57 6.67
CA LYS A 10 10.47 -3.00 7.68
C LYS A 10 10.02 -4.25 8.42
N ASP A 11 8.74 -4.31 8.81
CA ASP A 11 8.22 -5.44 9.57
C ASP A 11 8.12 -6.71 8.72
N LEU A 12 7.74 -6.59 7.44
CA LEU A 12 7.76 -7.71 6.49
C LEU A 12 9.18 -8.24 6.27
N ARG A 13 10.18 -7.36 6.16
CA ARG A 13 11.60 -7.79 6.08
C ARG A 13 12.03 -8.55 7.33
N LYS A 14 11.65 -8.07 8.52
CA LYS A 14 11.95 -8.77 9.80
C LYS A 14 11.26 -10.13 9.90
N ALA A 15 10.06 -10.27 9.33
CA ALA A 15 9.33 -11.53 9.26
C ALA A 15 9.89 -12.50 8.19
N GLY A 16 10.97 -12.14 7.48
CA GLY A 16 11.65 -13.01 6.52
C GLY A 16 11.13 -12.91 5.08
N PHE A 17 10.24 -11.97 4.78
CA PHE A 17 9.79 -11.75 3.41
C PHE A 17 10.88 -11.06 2.58
N SER A 18 11.03 -11.51 1.33
CA SER A 18 11.89 -10.89 0.33
C SER A 18 11.08 -10.05 -0.65
N PHE A 19 11.73 -9.11 -1.34
CA PHE A 19 11.09 -8.23 -2.34
C PHE A 19 9.97 -7.32 -1.81
N VAL A 20 9.98 -7.02 -0.51
CA VAL A 20 8.99 -6.16 0.17
C VAL A 20 9.50 -4.74 0.36
N GLY A 21 9.98 -4.09 -0.72
CA GLY A 21 10.37 -2.67 -0.68
C GLY A 21 9.19 -1.74 -0.44
N THR A 22 9.42 -0.52 0.07
CA THR A 22 8.33 0.36 0.53
C THR A 22 7.38 0.78 -0.60
N THR A 23 7.89 0.98 -1.82
CA THR A 23 7.07 1.20 -3.02
C THR A 23 6.19 -0.01 -3.36
N ILE A 24 6.74 -1.23 -3.27
CA ILE A 24 6.00 -2.47 -3.54
C ILE A 24 4.89 -2.64 -2.52
N VAL A 25 5.20 -2.42 -1.25
CA VAL A 25 4.24 -2.49 -0.15
C VAL A 25 3.14 -1.44 -0.31
N TYR A 26 3.48 -0.21 -0.70
CA TYR A 26 2.47 0.82 -0.97
C TYR A 26 1.54 0.44 -2.13
N ALA A 27 2.09 -0.07 -3.24
CA ALA A 27 1.28 -0.54 -4.36
C ALA A 27 0.37 -1.71 -3.96
N PHE A 28 0.87 -2.64 -3.14
CA PHE A 28 0.07 -3.72 -2.57
C PHE A 28 -1.08 -3.18 -1.71
N MET A 29 -0.82 -2.20 -0.84
CA MET A 29 -1.83 -1.56 0.00
C MET A 29 -2.95 -0.92 -0.83
N GLN A 30 -2.61 -0.29 -1.96
CA GLN A 30 -3.60 0.24 -2.91
C GLN A 30 -4.42 -0.90 -3.55
N ALA A 31 -3.77 -1.97 -4.00
CA ALA A 31 -4.42 -3.08 -4.70
C ALA A 31 -5.40 -3.87 -3.82
N VAL A 32 -5.09 -4.06 -2.53
CA VAL A 32 -5.95 -4.80 -1.59
C VAL A 32 -6.94 -3.92 -0.83
N GLY A 33 -7.00 -2.63 -1.17
CA GLY A 33 -7.98 -1.70 -0.58
C GLY A 33 -7.64 -1.19 0.81
N MET A 34 -6.39 -1.33 1.27
CA MET A 34 -5.92 -0.66 2.50
C MET A 34 -5.80 0.86 2.32
N VAL A 35 -5.62 1.32 1.07
CA VAL A 35 -5.62 2.72 0.68
C VAL A 35 -6.48 2.89 -0.57
N ASP A 36 -7.46 3.79 -0.53
CA ASP A 36 -8.26 4.16 -1.69
C ASP A 36 -7.71 5.43 -2.35
N ASP A 37 -6.74 5.23 -3.24
CA ASP A 37 -6.13 6.28 -4.06
C ASP A 37 -6.75 6.37 -5.45
N HIS A 38 -7.96 5.82 -5.66
CA HIS A 38 -8.65 6.06 -6.92
C HIS A 38 -8.82 7.57 -7.14
N LEU A 39 -8.66 8.01 -8.40
CA LEU A 39 -8.87 9.40 -8.78
C LEU A 39 -10.24 9.89 -8.31
N VAL A 40 -10.37 11.16 -7.96
CA VAL A 40 -11.64 11.75 -7.47
C VAL A 40 -12.79 11.61 -8.48
N THR A 41 -12.47 11.52 -9.76
CA THR A 41 -13.43 11.30 -10.86
C THR A 41 -13.69 9.82 -11.15
N CYS A 42 -12.97 8.90 -10.50
CA CYS A 42 -13.10 7.47 -10.73
C CYS A 42 -14.42 6.96 -10.14
N TRP A 43 -15.22 6.28 -10.97
CA TRP A 43 -16.51 5.72 -10.58
C TRP A 43 -16.43 4.57 -9.56
N ARG A 44 -15.23 4.03 -9.31
CA ARG A 44 -14.95 2.98 -8.33
C ARG A 44 -14.47 3.50 -6.97
N ARG A 45 -14.11 4.79 -6.86
CA ARG A 45 -13.66 5.38 -5.59
C ARG A 45 -14.77 5.26 -4.54
N THR A 46 -14.42 4.73 -3.39
CA THR A 46 -15.34 4.51 -2.27
C THR A 46 -15.66 5.85 -1.61
N GLY A 47 -16.94 6.15 -1.36
CA GLY A 47 -17.37 7.42 -0.77
C GLY A 47 -17.99 8.44 -1.74
N LYS A 48 -18.67 7.97 -2.80
CA LYS A 48 -19.86 8.69 -3.28
C LYS A 48 -21.01 8.51 -2.29
#